data_AF-A0A1I7B5H4-F1
#
_entry.id   AF-A0A1I7B5H4-F1
#
_cell.length_a   1.000
_cell.length_b   1.000
_cell.length_c   1.000
_cell.angle_alpha   90.00
_cell.angle_beta   90.00
_cell.angle_gamma   90.00
#
_symmetry.space_group_name_H-M   'P 1'
#
loop_
_entity.id
_entity.type
_entity.pdbx_description
1 polymer ?
#
loop_
_entity_poly.entity_id
_entity_poly.type
_entity_poly.pdbx_seq_one_letter_code
_entity_poly.pdbx_strand_id
1 'polypeptide(L)'
;MNERGYLGEQPSGHGQHARRENTLDGTDWFTPAVPGERHTAVGVLEPPEERTGNIPPYPAQDHPSFPPGALSITPQDLYEIIGPDVEDLMADADLEVDELIRLLNAETTVMPPLPLSDSISYEDLEAPSPELSEAIGTWKRRFLKSAVAAVILSITGAGGAAAAMDKSVTVEVDGKEREVSTYESTVGEVLEDEGIEVDKHDALSPSLGSKVEHGETISLDRGRKIELTVDGQTREEWVRSVTVGQALRQLGVPTDGASVSAKRTMPVPEEGMSLEVKTAKSITIVDGGDKPRQLTTTAVTVEELLDKQGLRVDENDEVTPGSGKRISEGAEVRIDRTGISTVNVREKIEPPVKEIVDDSMFKGERRVEKQGTAGEKIVFTRVTTRNGEEVKRETVGEKVVTEAEPKVVRVGGKQPPNSGVWDKLAECESGGNWHINTGNGYYGGVQFNKSTWDAYGGDQYAAYPHQASREQQIAIATKLRDARGGYGAWPSCSSQLGLT
;
A
#
# COMPACT_ATOMS: atom_id res chain seq x y z
N MET A 1 2.47 7.25 53.72
CA MET A 1 1.71 6.43 54.69
C MET A 1 0.88 5.42 53.93
N ASN A 2 1.24 4.15 54.13
CA ASN A 2 0.39 2.98 54.28
C ASN A 2 -0.58 2.55 53.15
N GLU A 3 -0.75 1.28 52.85
CA GLU A 3 0.00 0.02 53.04
C GLU A 3 -0.99 -1.11 52.68
N ARG A 4 -0.43 -2.22 52.16
CA ARG A 4 -0.96 -3.61 52.17
C ARG A 4 -2.14 -3.94 51.24
N GLY A 5 -2.13 -5.06 50.51
CA GLY A 5 -1.22 -6.21 50.53
C GLY A 5 -1.99 -7.52 50.38
N TYR A 6 -1.22 -8.59 50.10
CA TYR A 6 -1.52 -10.03 50.03
C TYR A 6 -1.81 -10.60 48.63
N LEU A 7 -0.87 -11.29 47.98
CA LEU A 7 -0.23 -12.61 48.26
C LEU A 7 -1.14 -13.81 47.94
N GLY A 8 -0.63 -14.68 47.09
CA GLY A 8 -1.18 -16.01 46.80
C GLY A 8 -0.14 -16.85 46.07
N GLU A 9 0.70 -17.52 46.87
CA GLU A 9 1.70 -18.50 46.46
C GLU A 9 1.08 -19.76 45.82
N GLN A 10 1.94 -20.48 45.08
CA GLN A 10 1.74 -21.83 44.57
C GLN A 10 1.37 -22.83 45.68
N PRO A 11 0.92 -24.03 45.28
CA PRO A 11 1.72 -25.17 45.67
C PRO A 11 1.90 -26.23 44.56
N SER A 12 3.10 -26.80 44.58
CA SER A 12 3.46 -28.11 44.06
C SER A 12 2.82 -29.22 44.91
N GLY A 13 2.42 -30.32 44.26
CA GLY A 13 1.88 -31.49 44.96
C GLY A 13 1.66 -32.69 44.05
N HIS A 14 2.55 -33.67 44.17
CA HIS A 14 2.45 -35.03 43.62
C HIS A 14 1.17 -35.76 44.05
N GLY A 15 0.65 -36.60 43.16
CA GLY A 15 -0.40 -37.59 43.45
C GLY A 15 -0.62 -38.52 42.27
N GLN A 16 0.08 -39.66 42.30
CA GLN A 16 -0.03 -40.79 41.37
C GLN A 16 -1.43 -41.42 41.44
N HIS A 17 -2.00 -41.84 40.29
CA HIS A 17 -2.65 -43.16 40.15
C HIS A 17 -2.79 -43.55 38.68
N ALA A 18 -2.37 -44.79 38.43
CA ALA A 18 -2.18 -45.47 37.16
C ALA A 18 -3.40 -45.57 36.24
N ARG A 19 -3.16 -45.51 34.92
CA ARG A 19 -3.84 -46.41 33.97
C ARG A 19 -3.07 -46.59 32.66
N ARG A 20 -2.59 -47.83 32.52
CA ARG A 20 -2.48 -48.65 31.30
C ARG A 20 -1.58 -48.16 30.16
N GLU A 21 -0.49 -48.91 30.04
CA GLU A 21 0.35 -49.13 28.86
C GLU A 21 -0.49 -49.28 27.57
N ASN A 22 -0.13 -48.52 26.55
CA ASN A 22 0.16 -49.10 25.24
C ASN A 22 1.14 -48.19 24.51
N THR A 23 2.31 -48.75 24.29
CA THR A 23 3.43 -48.28 23.47
C THR A 23 3.01 -48.04 22.03
N LEU A 24 3.32 -46.86 21.48
CA LEU A 24 3.79 -46.75 20.10
C LEU A 24 4.89 -45.68 20.04
N ASP A 25 6.10 -46.19 19.82
CA ASP A 25 7.31 -45.45 19.47
C ASP A 25 7.11 -44.70 18.15
N GLY A 26 7.84 -43.58 18.06
CA GLY A 26 7.83 -42.68 16.92
C GLY A 26 8.48 -43.24 15.66
N THR A 27 8.29 -42.49 14.57
CA THR A 27 9.24 -42.46 13.46
C THR A 27 9.23 -41.09 12.79
N ASP A 28 10.46 -40.59 12.65
CA ASP A 28 10.99 -39.48 11.85
C ASP A 28 10.37 -39.40 10.43
N TRP A 29 10.03 -38.21 9.94
CA TRP A 29 10.89 -37.20 9.29
C TRP A 29 11.27 -37.55 7.84
N PHE A 30 10.61 -36.85 6.91
CA PHE A 30 10.97 -36.52 5.53
C PHE A 30 11.98 -37.41 4.78
N THR A 31 11.51 -38.04 3.70
CA THR A 31 12.38 -38.61 2.65
C THR A 31 12.00 -38.01 1.28
N PRO A 32 12.95 -37.44 0.52
CA PRO A 32 12.72 -37.04 -0.87
C PRO A 32 12.91 -38.26 -1.80
N ALA A 33 12.03 -38.45 -2.78
CA ALA A 33 12.09 -39.57 -3.71
C ALA A 33 12.85 -39.22 -5.01
N VAL A 34 13.78 -40.11 -5.39
CA VAL A 34 14.41 -40.24 -6.72
C VAL A 34 13.75 -41.44 -7.41
N PRO A 35 13.48 -41.43 -8.73
CA PRO A 35 12.85 -42.58 -9.37
C PRO A 35 13.90 -43.65 -9.69
N GLY A 36 13.64 -44.87 -9.22
CA GLY A 36 14.37 -46.08 -9.61
C GLY A 36 13.38 -47.10 -10.18
N GLU A 37 13.49 -47.35 -11.48
CA GLU A 37 12.76 -48.37 -12.22
C GLU A 37 13.08 -49.78 -11.70
N ARG A 38 12.04 -50.61 -11.49
CA ARG A 38 12.14 -52.07 -11.52
C ARG A 38 10.89 -52.67 -12.16
N HIS A 39 11.09 -53.26 -13.33
CA HIS A 39 10.17 -54.19 -13.96
C HIS A 39 10.11 -55.51 -13.16
N THR A 40 8.92 -56.12 -13.06
CA THR A 40 8.81 -57.57 -12.90
C THR A 40 8.22 -58.16 -14.17
N ALA A 41 8.92 -59.19 -14.66
CA ALA A 41 8.63 -59.87 -15.91
C ALA A 41 7.65 -61.01 -15.65
N VAL A 42 6.66 -61.16 -16.55
CA VAL A 42 6.05 -62.45 -16.85
C VAL A 42 6.28 -62.66 -18.34
N GLY A 43 7.18 -63.58 -18.67
CA GLY A 43 7.53 -63.88 -20.06
C GLY A 43 6.43 -64.71 -20.71
N VAL A 44 5.80 -64.14 -21.73
CA VAL A 44 5.02 -64.87 -22.72
C VAL A 44 5.97 -65.19 -23.88
N LEU A 45 6.07 -66.47 -24.23
CA LEU A 45 6.77 -66.92 -25.44
C LEU A 45 5.87 -66.67 -26.66
N GLU A 46 6.17 -65.61 -27.42
CA GLU A 46 6.00 -65.62 -28.89
C GLU A 46 7.28 -66.24 -29.51
N PRO A 47 7.36 -66.73 -30.78
CA PRO A 47 6.62 -66.37 -32.01
C PRO A 47 6.39 -67.63 -32.94
N PRO A 48 6.11 -67.61 -34.29
CA PRO A 48 6.19 -66.48 -35.21
C PRO A 48 5.11 -66.28 -36.29
N GLU A 49 5.24 -65.07 -36.83
CA GLU A 49 4.54 -64.39 -37.91
C GLU A 49 4.25 -65.21 -39.19
N GLU A 50 3.16 -64.77 -39.80
CA GLU A 50 2.65 -65.13 -41.12
C GLU A 50 3.74 -65.07 -42.20
N ARG A 51 4.09 -66.25 -42.71
CA ARG A 51 4.85 -66.40 -43.94
C ARG A 51 3.90 -66.85 -45.04
N THR A 52 3.58 -65.92 -45.93
CA THR A 52 2.82 -66.17 -47.16
C THR A 52 3.50 -67.26 -48.01
N GLY A 53 2.87 -68.42 -48.12
CA GLY A 53 3.26 -69.50 -49.02
C GLY A 53 2.17 -70.56 -49.05
N ASN A 54 1.71 -70.93 -50.25
CA ASN A 54 0.82 -72.07 -50.47
C ASN A 54 1.49 -73.35 -49.93
N ILE A 55 1.12 -73.76 -48.73
CA ILE A 55 1.43 -75.07 -48.16
C ILE A 55 0.08 -75.80 -48.04
N PRO A 56 -0.15 -76.91 -48.75
CA PRO A 56 -1.37 -77.68 -48.57
C PRO A 56 -1.42 -78.21 -47.13
N PRO A 57 -2.61 -78.35 -46.52
CA PRO A 57 -2.71 -78.93 -45.19
C PRO A 57 -2.03 -80.30 -45.19
N TYR A 58 -1.14 -80.54 -44.22
CA TYR A 58 -0.65 -81.88 -43.93
C TYR A 58 -1.89 -82.77 -43.73
N PRO A 59 -2.10 -83.83 -44.53
CA PRO A 59 -3.08 -84.82 -44.16
C PRO A 59 -2.57 -85.46 -42.87
N ALA A 60 -3.39 -85.46 -41.82
CA ALA A 60 -3.16 -86.29 -40.65
C ALA A 60 -3.00 -87.73 -41.15
N GLN A 61 -1.77 -88.23 -41.16
CA GLN A 61 -1.47 -89.60 -41.57
C GLN A 61 -1.99 -90.54 -40.47
N ASP A 62 -2.64 -91.61 -40.91
CA ASP A 62 -3.44 -92.50 -40.07
C ASP A 62 -2.63 -93.08 -38.90
N HIS A 63 -3.06 -92.76 -37.68
CA HIS A 63 -2.57 -93.39 -36.46
C HIS A 63 -3.31 -94.72 -36.25
N PRO A 64 -2.63 -95.83 -35.90
CA PRO A 64 -3.24 -97.15 -35.80
C PRO A 64 -4.14 -97.36 -34.55
N SER A 65 -4.61 -96.30 -33.88
CA SER A 65 -5.36 -96.43 -32.61
C SER A 65 -6.67 -95.64 -32.54
N PHE A 66 -6.90 -94.66 -33.42
CA PHE A 66 -8.13 -93.84 -33.39
C PHE A 66 -8.51 -93.37 -34.80
N PRO A 67 -9.81 -93.37 -35.18
CA PRO A 67 -10.23 -92.78 -36.44
C PRO A 67 -9.99 -91.25 -36.44
N PRO A 68 -9.72 -90.63 -37.61
CA PRO A 68 -9.51 -89.19 -37.70
C PRO A 68 -10.72 -88.41 -37.14
N GLY A 69 -10.47 -87.43 -36.27
CA GLY A 69 -11.51 -86.62 -35.62
C GLY A 69 -12.16 -87.25 -34.37
N ALA A 70 -11.72 -88.44 -33.94
CA ALA A 70 -12.28 -89.10 -32.75
C ALA A 70 -12.15 -88.28 -31.46
N LEU A 71 -11.19 -87.36 -31.37
CA LEU A 71 -10.90 -86.54 -30.18
C LEU A 71 -11.29 -85.07 -30.31
N SER A 72 -11.60 -84.57 -31.50
CA SER A 72 -12.07 -83.18 -31.69
C SER A 72 -13.49 -83.01 -31.16
N ILE A 73 -13.76 -81.88 -30.50
CA ILE A 73 -15.08 -81.48 -30.01
C ILE A 73 -15.82 -80.78 -31.17
N THR A 74 -17.04 -81.24 -31.45
CA THR A 74 -17.92 -80.71 -32.49
C THR A 74 -19.10 -79.94 -31.89
N PRO A 75 -19.80 -79.09 -32.68
CA PRO A 75 -21.01 -78.41 -32.21
C PRO A 75 -22.06 -79.40 -31.68
N GLN A 76 -22.25 -80.53 -32.36
CA GLN A 76 -23.18 -81.57 -31.95
C GLN A 76 -22.87 -82.16 -30.57
N ASP A 77 -21.58 -82.26 -30.19
CA ASP A 77 -21.17 -82.74 -28.86
C ASP A 77 -21.60 -81.76 -27.74
N LEU A 78 -21.64 -80.45 -28.01
CA LEU A 78 -22.12 -79.43 -27.06
C LEU A 78 -23.64 -79.47 -26.90
N TYR A 79 -24.38 -79.56 -28.01
CA TYR A 79 -25.84 -79.68 -27.99
C TYR A 79 -26.32 -80.98 -27.31
N GLU A 80 -25.58 -82.09 -27.46
CA GLU A 80 -25.93 -83.36 -26.82
C GLU A 80 -25.74 -83.34 -25.29
N ILE A 81 -24.83 -82.50 -24.79
CA ILE A 81 -24.42 -82.46 -23.39
C ILE A 81 -25.17 -81.39 -22.59
N ILE A 82 -25.27 -80.18 -23.14
CA ILE A 82 -25.86 -79.02 -22.48
C ILE A 82 -27.36 -78.93 -22.77
N GLY A 83 -27.80 -79.50 -23.90
CA GLY A 83 -29.19 -79.47 -24.36
C GLY A 83 -29.46 -78.35 -25.36
N PRO A 84 -30.72 -78.19 -25.80
CA PRO A 84 -31.10 -77.21 -26.82
C PRO A 84 -30.92 -75.75 -26.37
N ASP A 85 -30.83 -75.50 -25.06
CA ASP A 85 -30.71 -74.15 -24.48
C ASP A 85 -29.25 -73.65 -24.38
N VAL A 86 -28.30 -74.32 -25.05
CA VAL A 86 -26.87 -73.95 -24.99
C VAL A 86 -26.62 -72.54 -25.53
N GLU A 87 -27.37 -72.12 -26.54
CA GLU A 87 -27.25 -70.79 -27.14
C GLU A 87 -27.69 -69.70 -26.15
N ASP A 88 -28.77 -69.93 -25.39
CA ASP A 88 -29.25 -69.00 -24.36
C ASP A 88 -28.27 -68.91 -23.18
N LEU A 89 -27.71 -70.04 -22.74
CA LEU A 89 -26.76 -70.09 -21.63
C LEU A 89 -25.41 -69.45 -21.98
N MET A 90 -25.02 -69.52 -23.25
CA MET A 90 -23.81 -68.89 -23.79
C MET A 90 -24.01 -67.39 -24.04
N ALA A 91 -25.22 -66.98 -24.43
CA ALA A 91 -25.59 -65.58 -24.59
C ALA A 91 -25.59 -64.82 -23.25
N ASP A 92 -26.07 -65.44 -22.16
CA ASP A 92 -25.99 -64.86 -20.81
C ASP A 92 -24.53 -64.64 -20.33
N ALA A 93 -23.58 -65.38 -20.90
CA ALA A 93 -22.14 -65.28 -20.61
C ALA A 93 -21.34 -64.45 -21.64
N ASP A 94 -22.01 -63.85 -22.63
CA ASP A 94 -21.40 -63.08 -23.74
C ASP A 94 -20.31 -63.84 -24.52
N LEU A 95 -20.53 -65.14 -24.79
CA LEU A 95 -19.59 -66.02 -25.50
C LEU A 95 -20.20 -66.65 -26.77
N GLU A 96 -19.44 -66.67 -27.86
CA GLU A 96 -19.81 -67.37 -29.10
C GLU A 96 -19.46 -68.87 -29.04
N VAL A 97 -20.35 -69.72 -29.57
CA VAL A 97 -20.18 -71.19 -29.63
C VAL A 97 -18.89 -71.60 -30.33
N ASP A 98 -18.54 -70.91 -31.41
CA ASP A 98 -17.36 -71.21 -32.19
C ASP A 98 -16.05 -70.87 -31.43
N GLU A 99 -16.04 -69.82 -30.61
CA GLU A 99 -14.87 -69.44 -29.81
C GLU A 99 -14.66 -70.40 -28.63
N LEU A 100 -15.74 -70.87 -27.98
CA LEU A 100 -15.64 -71.91 -26.94
C LEU A 100 -15.10 -73.23 -27.51
N ILE A 101 -15.55 -73.63 -28.70
CA ILE A 101 -15.05 -74.83 -29.40
C ILE A 101 -13.57 -74.66 -29.74
N ARG A 102 -13.17 -73.47 -30.18
CA ARG A 102 -11.77 -73.17 -30.47
C ARG A 102 -10.89 -73.29 -29.23
N LEU A 103 -11.31 -72.72 -28.10
CA LEU A 103 -10.58 -72.79 -26.83
C LEU A 103 -10.46 -74.24 -26.33
N LEU A 104 -11.56 -75.01 -26.37
CA LEU A 104 -11.55 -76.40 -25.92
C LEU A 104 -10.70 -77.32 -26.80
N ASN A 105 -10.71 -77.13 -28.12
CA ASN A 105 -9.89 -77.92 -29.04
C ASN A 105 -8.40 -77.52 -29.00
N ALA A 106 -8.08 -76.25 -28.75
CA ALA A 106 -6.71 -75.76 -28.61
C ALA A 106 -5.98 -76.40 -27.42
N GLU A 107 -6.68 -76.63 -26.31
CA GLU A 107 -6.11 -77.21 -25.08
C GLU A 107 -5.89 -78.74 -25.17
N THR A 108 -6.56 -79.46 -26.08
CA THR A 108 -6.55 -80.94 -26.15
C THR A 108 -5.47 -81.60 -27.04
N THR A 109 -4.44 -80.88 -27.49
CA THR A 109 -3.43 -81.44 -28.41
C THR A 109 -2.03 -81.56 -27.76
N VAL A 110 -1.65 -82.75 -27.24
CA VAL A 110 -0.25 -83.05 -26.88
C VAL A 110 0.10 -84.51 -27.17
N MET A 111 1.00 -84.76 -28.12
CA MET A 111 2.10 -85.76 -28.03
C MET A 111 3.05 -85.63 -29.25
N PRO A 112 4.40 -85.70 -29.06
CA PRO A 112 5.36 -85.59 -30.15
C PRO A 112 5.56 -86.92 -30.91
N PRO A 113 5.94 -86.90 -32.20
CA PRO A 113 6.16 -88.13 -32.97
C PRO A 113 7.49 -88.81 -32.63
N LEU A 114 7.47 -90.15 -32.54
CA LEU A 114 8.68 -90.99 -32.60
C LEU A 114 8.88 -91.50 -34.04
N PRO A 115 10.12 -91.53 -34.58
CA PRO A 115 10.37 -92.00 -35.93
C PRO A 115 10.65 -93.51 -35.93
N LEU A 116 9.88 -94.31 -36.67
CA LEU A 116 10.29 -95.65 -37.09
C LEU A 116 9.83 -95.93 -38.53
N SER A 117 10.71 -96.63 -39.24
CA SER A 117 10.88 -96.70 -40.69
C SER A 117 9.88 -97.56 -41.47
N ASP A 118 9.75 -97.21 -42.74
CA ASP A 118 9.03 -97.88 -43.84
C ASP A 118 9.00 -99.42 -43.77
N SER A 119 7.78 -99.98 -43.76
CA SER A 119 7.30 -100.99 -44.74
C SER A 119 6.15 -101.86 -44.20
N ILE A 120 4.91 -101.38 -44.22
CA ILE A 120 3.72 -102.26 -44.27
C ILE A 120 2.63 -101.56 -45.11
N SER A 121 2.14 -102.24 -46.15
CA SER A 121 1.08 -101.75 -47.05
C SER A 121 -0.32 -101.99 -46.47
N TYR A 122 -1.22 -101.05 -46.75
CA TYR A 122 -2.63 -101.02 -46.39
C TYR A 122 -3.44 -102.08 -47.15
N GLU A 123 -3.84 -103.14 -46.46
CA GLU A 123 -5.04 -103.90 -46.78
C GLU A 123 -5.51 -104.56 -45.48
N ASP A 124 -6.80 -104.39 -45.17
CA ASP A 124 -7.53 -104.82 -43.97
C ASP A 124 -7.38 -103.94 -42.70
N LEU A 125 -8.19 -102.88 -42.61
CA LEU A 125 -8.56 -102.26 -41.33
C LEU A 125 -10.05 -102.48 -41.07
N GLU A 126 -10.33 -103.39 -40.13
CA GLU A 126 -11.65 -103.56 -39.52
C GLU A 126 -12.06 -102.29 -38.75
N ALA A 127 -13.36 -101.99 -38.75
CA ALA A 127 -13.94 -100.90 -37.96
C ALA A 127 -13.54 -100.99 -36.47
N PRO A 128 -13.36 -99.86 -35.77
CA PRO A 128 -12.97 -99.86 -34.37
C PRO A 128 -13.97 -100.68 -33.53
N SER A 129 -13.46 -101.44 -32.57
CA SER A 129 -14.30 -102.28 -31.70
C SER A 129 -15.31 -101.40 -30.93
N PRO A 130 -16.55 -101.90 -30.69
CA PRO A 130 -17.59 -101.14 -29.99
C PRO A 130 -17.13 -100.61 -28.63
N GLU A 131 -16.31 -101.39 -27.91
CA GLU A 131 -15.75 -101.02 -26.60
C GLU A 131 -14.85 -99.78 -26.67
N LEU A 132 -14.07 -99.60 -27.74
CA LEU A 132 -13.20 -98.43 -27.89
C LEU A 132 -14.04 -97.17 -28.18
N SER A 133 -15.08 -97.30 -29.00
CA SER A 133 -15.99 -96.19 -29.30
C SER A 133 -16.80 -95.73 -28.08
N GLU A 134 -17.23 -96.67 -27.23
CA GLU A 134 -17.95 -96.37 -25.99
C GLU A 134 -17.03 -95.74 -24.93
N ALA A 135 -15.78 -96.19 -24.84
CA ALA A 135 -14.76 -95.60 -23.95
C ALA A 135 -14.41 -94.14 -24.34
N ILE A 136 -14.26 -93.86 -25.65
CA ILE A 136 -13.99 -92.51 -26.14
C ILE A 136 -15.20 -91.59 -25.93
N GLY A 137 -16.41 -92.07 -26.21
CA GLY A 137 -17.64 -91.32 -26.00
C GLY A 137 -17.88 -90.98 -24.52
N THR A 138 -17.66 -91.93 -23.61
CA THR A 138 -17.79 -91.70 -22.16
C THR A 138 -16.72 -90.76 -21.61
N TRP A 139 -15.49 -90.80 -22.13
CA TRP A 139 -14.44 -89.85 -21.77
C TRP A 139 -14.79 -88.43 -22.24
N LYS A 140 -15.15 -88.25 -23.52
CA LYS A 140 -15.56 -86.95 -24.08
C LYS A 140 -16.69 -86.32 -23.29
N ARG A 141 -17.73 -87.09 -22.96
CA ARG A 141 -18.90 -86.61 -22.23
C ARG A 141 -18.58 -86.17 -20.80
N ARG A 142 -17.61 -86.81 -20.14
CA ARG A 142 -17.16 -86.44 -18.79
C ARG A 142 -16.25 -85.22 -18.81
N PHE A 143 -15.30 -85.17 -19.75
CA PHE A 143 -14.38 -84.05 -19.92
C PHE A 143 -15.11 -82.74 -20.28
N LEU A 144 -16.03 -82.79 -21.25
CA LEU A 144 -16.83 -81.63 -21.68
C LEU A 144 -17.70 -81.07 -20.55
N LYS A 145 -18.38 -81.94 -19.79
CA LYS A 145 -19.19 -81.51 -18.63
C LYS A 145 -18.36 -80.80 -17.57
N SER A 146 -17.14 -81.29 -17.29
CA SER A 146 -16.24 -80.63 -16.33
C SER A 146 -15.65 -79.33 -16.84
N ALA A 147 -15.26 -79.27 -18.13
CA ALA A 147 -14.63 -78.08 -18.70
C ALA A 147 -15.62 -76.91 -18.84
N VAL A 148 -16.83 -77.17 -19.34
CA VAL A 148 -17.88 -76.16 -19.46
C VAL A 148 -18.31 -75.63 -18.08
N ALA A 149 -18.48 -76.52 -17.10
CA ALA A 149 -18.81 -76.11 -15.74
C ALA A 149 -17.72 -75.23 -15.12
N ALA A 150 -16.44 -75.51 -15.37
CA ALA A 150 -15.33 -74.72 -14.85
C ALA A 150 -15.26 -73.30 -15.47
N VAL A 151 -15.54 -73.19 -16.78
CA VAL A 151 -15.56 -71.90 -17.49
C VAL A 151 -16.73 -71.02 -17.04
N ILE A 152 -17.92 -71.60 -16.83
CA ILE A 152 -19.07 -70.83 -16.32
C ILE A 152 -18.82 -70.36 -14.87
N LEU A 153 -18.20 -71.21 -14.03
CA LEU A 153 -17.90 -70.86 -12.64
C LEU A 153 -16.84 -69.76 -12.53
N SER A 154 -15.85 -69.73 -13.41
CA SER A 154 -14.81 -68.67 -13.42
C SER A 154 -15.38 -67.32 -13.85
N ILE A 155 -16.26 -67.28 -14.85
CA ILE A 155 -16.87 -66.05 -15.36
C ILE A 155 -17.86 -65.48 -14.34
N THR A 156 -18.73 -66.33 -13.76
CA THR A 156 -19.73 -65.89 -12.77
C THR A 156 -19.08 -65.46 -11.44
N GLY A 157 -18.01 -66.14 -11.02
CA GLY A 157 -17.27 -65.82 -9.80
C GLY A 157 -16.49 -64.50 -9.88
N ALA A 158 -15.96 -64.16 -11.06
CA ALA A 158 -15.19 -62.92 -11.26
C ALA A 158 -16.10 -61.68 -11.34
N GLY A 159 -17.25 -61.77 -12.02
CA GLY A 159 -18.13 -60.61 -12.23
C GLY A 159 -18.82 -60.09 -10.96
N GLY A 160 -19.23 -60.97 -10.06
CA GLY A 160 -19.92 -60.57 -8.82
C GLY A 160 -19.02 -59.91 -7.76
N ALA A 161 -17.72 -60.21 -7.76
CA ALA A 161 -16.78 -59.63 -6.82
C ALA A 161 -16.40 -58.19 -7.17
N ALA A 162 -16.34 -57.84 -8.45
CA ALA A 162 -15.98 -56.49 -8.92
C ALA A 162 -17.02 -55.44 -8.50
N ALA A 163 -18.32 -55.72 -8.66
CA ALA A 163 -19.39 -54.77 -8.32
C ALA A 163 -19.47 -54.45 -6.82
N ALA A 164 -18.95 -55.32 -5.93
CA ALA A 164 -18.91 -55.07 -4.48
C ALA A 164 -17.72 -54.21 -4.03
N MET A 165 -16.77 -53.91 -4.93
CA MET A 165 -15.59 -53.09 -4.64
C MET A 165 -15.71 -51.64 -5.14
N ASP A 166 -16.76 -51.33 -5.90
CA ASP A 166 -17.05 -49.98 -6.38
C ASP A 166 -17.38 -49.05 -5.19
N LYS A 167 -16.64 -47.95 -5.08
CA LYS A 167 -16.85 -46.92 -4.06
C LYS A 167 -17.37 -45.67 -4.75
N SER A 168 -18.43 -45.09 -4.21
CA SER A 168 -18.90 -43.78 -4.61
C SER A 168 -18.33 -42.76 -3.63
N VAL A 169 -17.55 -41.80 -4.11
CA VAL A 169 -16.93 -40.75 -3.29
C VAL A 169 -17.29 -39.37 -3.83
N THR A 170 -17.37 -38.39 -2.94
CA THR A 170 -17.57 -36.99 -3.32
C THR A 170 -16.22 -36.29 -3.39
N VAL A 171 -15.81 -35.86 -4.59
CA VAL A 171 -14.62 -35.00 -4.76
C VAL A 171 -15.11 -33.55 -4.80
N GLU A 172 -14.74 -32.77 -3.77
CA GLU A 172 -15.02 -31.34 -3.66
C GLU A 172 -13.75 -30.55 -3.98
N VAL A 173 -13.77 -29.79 -5.08
CA VAL A 173 -12.65 -28.89 -5.44
C VAL A 173 -13.13 -27.44 -5.35
N ASP A 174 -12.55 -26.68 -4.41
CA ASP A 174 -12.90 -25.28 -4.16
C ASP A 174 -14.42 -25.04 -3.98
N GLY A 175 -15.10 -25.93 -3.24
CA GLY A 175 -16.55 -25.87 -3.00
C GLY A 175 -17.42 -26.37 -4.15
N LYS A 176 -16.84 -26.96 -5.20
CA LYS A 176 -17.59 -27.63 -6.28
C LYS A 176 -17.52 -29.13 -6.06
N GLU A 177 -18.64 -29.71 -5.68
CA GLU A 177 -18.78 -31.15 -5.47
C GLU A 177 -19.02 -31.90 -6.78
N ARG A 178 -18.42 -33.09 -6.90
CA ARG A 178 -18.68 -34.08 -7.94
C ARG A 178 -18.68 -35.47 -7.32
N GLU A 179 -19.61 -36.31 -7.71
CA GLU A 179 -19.57 -37.72 -7.35
C GLU A 179 -18.72 -38.49 -8.36
N VAL A 180 -17.80 -39.30 -7.85
CA VAL A 180 -16.86 -40.13 -8.60
C VAL A 180 -17.04 -41.57 -8.14
N SER A 181 -17.14 -42.49 -9.10
CA SER A 181 -17.15 -43.94 -8.81
C SER A 181 -15.74 -44.47 -9.06
N THR A 182 -15.15 -45.14 -8.07
CA THR A 182 -13.75 -45.54 -8.09
C THR A 182 -13.52 -46.90 -7.44
N TYR A 183 -12.55 -47.65 -7.96
CA TYR A 183 -12.05 -48.89 -7.38
C TYR A 183 -10.78 -48.69 -6.55
N GLU A 184 -10.22 -47.47 -6.58
CA GLU A 184 -8.93 -47.15 -5.98
C GLU A 184 -8.95 -47.28 -4.45
N SER A 185 -7.76 -47.48 -3.88
CA SER A 185 -7.61 -47.77 -2.45
C SER A 185 -7.31 -46.52 -1.64
N THR A 186 -6.76 -45.48 -2.26
CA THR A 186 -6.27 -44.28 -1.57
C THR A 186 -6.74 -42.98 -2.23
N VAL A 187 -6.76 -41.90 -1.44
CA VAL A 187 -7.17 -40.56 -1.92
C VAL A 187 -6.27 -40.09 -3.07
N GLY A 188 -4.97 -40.38 -3.01
CA GLY A 188 -4.02 -39.98 -4.06
C GLY A 188 -4.31 -40.65 -5.40
N GLU A 189 -4.61 -41.96 -5.39
CA GLU A 189 -4.97 -42.72 -6.60
C GLU A 189 -6.28 -42.18 -7.21
N VAL A 190 -7.30 -41.90 -6.38
CA VAL A 190 -8.57 -41.32 -6.85
C VAL A 190 -8.35 -39.96 -7.52
N LEU A 191 -7.52 -39.10 -6.94
CA LEU A 191 -7.22 -37.79 -7.52
C LEU A 191 -6.39 -37.89 -8.80
N GLU A 192 -5.44 -38.82 -8.88
CA GLU A 192 -4.63 -39.07 -10.08
C GLU A 192 -5.48 -39.55 -11.26
N ASP A 193 -6.42 -40.46 -11.02
CA ASP A 193 -7.33 -40.99 -12.05
C ASP A 193 -8.30 -39.90 -12.56
N GLU A 194 -8.75 -39.01 -11.67
CA GLU A 194 -9.53 -37.82 -12.02
C GLU A 194 -8.68 -36.69 -12.67
N GLY A 195 -7.37 -36.89 -12.82
CA GLY A 195 -6.45 -35.92 -13.41
C GLY A 195 -6.22 -34.67 -12.55
N ILE A 196 -6.36 -34.80 -11.23
CA ILE A 196 -6.23 -33.72 -10.24
C ILE A 196 -4.85 -33.82 -9.57
N GLU A 197 -3.92 -32.98 -10.01
CA GLU A 197 -2.63 -32.82 -9.34
C GLU A 197 -2.76 -31.95 -8.09
N VAL A 198 -2.13 -32.33 -6.98
CA VAL A 198 -2.15 -31.59 -5.70
C VAL A 198 -0.83 -30.84 -5.52
N ASP A 199 -0.88 -29.51 -5.38
CA ASP A 199 0.28 -28.67 -5.13
C ASP A 199 0.60 -28.57 -3.63
N LYS A 200 1.85 -28.20 -3.30
CA LYS A 200 2.30 -27.98 -1.91
C LYS A 200 1.54 -26.88 -1.16
N HIS A 201 0.86 -25.98 -1.86
CA HIS A 201 0.07 -24.89 -1.27
C HIS A 201 -1.41 -25.21 -1.10
N ASP A 202 -1.87 -26.35 -1.64
CA ASP A 202 -3.24 -26.82 -1.50
C ASP A 202 -3.51 -27.27 -0.06
N ALA A 203 -4.79 -27.40 0.30
CA ALA A 203 -5.21 -28.19 1.47
C ALA A 203 -6.05 -29.35 0.97
N LEU A 204 -5.62 -30.56 1.34
CA LEU A 204 -6.31 -31.78 1.00
C LEU A 204 -6.75 -32.49 2.28
N SER A 205 -8.01 -32.93 2.31
CA SER A 205 -8.57 -33.75 3.38
C SER A 205 -9.50 -34.81 2.80
N PRO A 206 -9.31 -36.11 3.11
CA PRO A 206 -8.19 -36.71 3.86
C PRO A 206 -6.85 -36.64 3.09
N SER A 207 -5.72 -37.00 3.72
CA SER A 207 -4.40 -36.94 3.06
C SER A 207 -4.27 -37.95 1.91
N LEU A 208 -3.34 -37.72 0.97
CA LEU A 208 -3.12 -38.58 -0.21
C LEU A 208 -2.99 -40.09 0.10
N GLY A 209 -2.39 -40.45 1.24
CA GLY A 209 -2.22 -41.86 1.63
C GLY A 209 -3.37 -42.45 2.45
N SER A 210 -4.43 -41.69 2.69
CA SER A 210 -5.61 -42.15 3.44
C SER A 210 -6.40 -43.13 2.58
N LYS A 211 -6.91 -44.19 3.22
CA LYS A 211 -7.77 -45.16 2.55
C LYS A 211 -9.12 -44.54 2.22
N VAL A 212 -9.66 -44.87 1.04
CA VAL A 212 -10.94 -44.35 0.58
C VAL A 212 -12.07 -45.33 0.92
N GLU A 213 -13.14 -44.82 1.53
CA GLU A 213 -14.37 -45.57 1.85
C GLU A 213 -15.57 -45.11 1.00
N HIS A 214 -16.58 -45.97 0.87
CA HIS A 214 -17.82 -45.62 0.17
C HIS A 214 -18.57 -44.51 0.93
N GLY A 215 -18.96 -43.45 0.21
CA GLY A 215 -19.63 -42.27 0.73
C GLY A 215 -18.69 -41.22 1.33
N GLU A 216 -17.37 -41.38 1.18
CA GLU A 216 -16.39 -40.44 1.71
C GLU A 216 -16.31 -39.15 0.87
N THR A 217 -16.03 -38.03 1.53
CA THR A 217 -15.80 -36.73 0.88
C THR A 217 -14.30 -36.41 0.88
N ILE A 218 -13.73 -36.28 -0.31
CA ILE A 218 -12.38 -35.79 -0.56
C ILE A 218 -12.48 -34.30 -0.88
N SER A 219 -12.03 -33.45 0.04
CA SER A 219 -12.01 -31.99 -0.13
C SER A 219 -10.61 -31.51 -0.49
N LEU A 220 -10.51 -30.75 -1.58
CA LEU A 220 -9.31 -30.11 -2.08
C LEU A 220 -9.56 -28.61 -2.23
N ASP A 221 -8.93 -27.81 -1.37
CA ASP A 221 -8.86 -26.36 -1.51
C ASP A 221 -7.56 -25.96 -2.21
N ARG A 222 -7.66 -25.33 -3.38
CA ARG A 222 -6.52 -24.93 -4.21
C ARG A 222 -5.80 -23.72 -3.61
N GLY A 223 -4.47 -23.80 -3.54
CA GLY A 223 -3.61 -22.68 -3.20
C GLY A 223 -3.59 -21.66 -4.34
N ARG A 224 -3.91 -20.40 -4.02
CA ARG A 224 -3.91 -19.28 -4.96
C ARG A 224 -2.93 -18.21 -4.49
N LYS A 225 -2.00 -17.82 -5.34
CA LYS A 225 -0.99 -16.80 -5.02
C LYS A 225 -1.58 -15.41 -5.14
N ILE A 226 -1.48 -14.61 -4.08
CA ILE A 226 -1.86 -13.20 -4.07
C ILE A 226 -0.62 -12.33 -3.94
N GLU A 227 -0.43 -11.42 -4.89
CA GLU A 227 0.50 -10.31 -4.74
C GLU A 227 -0.26 -9.15 -4.09
N LEU A 228 -0.13 -9.03 -2.76
CA LEU A 228 -0.88 -8.07 -1.96
C LEU A 228 -0.06 -6.81 -1.70
N THR A 229 -0.55 -5.66 -2.16
CA THR A 229 -0.02 -4.34 -1.82
C THR A 229 -0.93 -3.65 -0.81
N VAL A 230 -0.52 -3.56 0.45
CA VAL A 230 -1.26 -2.80 1.49
C VAL A 230 -0.57 -1.48 1.76
N ASP A 231 -1.29 -0.37 1.54
CA ASP A 231 -0.77 0.99 1.74
C ASP A 231 0.61 1.21 1.08
N GLY A 232 0.78 0.63 -0.12
CA GLY A 232 2.01 0.68 -0.92
C GLY A 232 3.18 -0.18 -0.41
N GLN A 233 2.93 -1.17 0.45
CA GLN A 233 3.88 -2.23 0.81
C GLN A 233 3.41 -3.55 0.18
N THR A 234 4.25 -4.15 -0.66
CA THR A 234 3.93 -5.37 -1.39
C THR A 234 4.48 -6.61 -0.69
N ARG A 235 3.66 -7.67 -0.62
CA ARG A 235 4.06 -9.01 -0.19
C ARG A 235 3.33 -10.08 -1.01
N GLU A 236 3.93 -11.25 -1.12
CA GLU A 236 3.30 -12.42 -1.74
C GLU A 236 2.77 -13.34 -0.65
N GLU A 237 1.52 -13.76 -0.77
CA GLU A 237 0.86 -14.63 0.19
C GLU A 237 0.02 -15.68 -0.55
N TRP A 238 -0.10 -16.87 0.04
CA TRP A 238 -0.96 -17.93 -0.49
C TRP A 238 -2.27 -17.97 0.29
N VAL A 239 -3.39 -18.02 -0.44
CA VAL A 239 -4.73 -18.17 0.13
C VAL A 239 -5.41 -19.39 -0.48
N ARG A 240 -6.40 -19.92 0.24
CA ARG A 240 -7.26 -21.03 -0.24
C ARG A 240 -8.70 -20.57 -0.49
N SER A 241 -8.89 -19.26 -0.38
CA SER A 241 -10.19 -18.61 -0.50
C SER A 241 -10.56 -18.39 -1.95
N VAL A 242 -11.80 -18.75 -2.32
CA VAL A 242 -12.30 -18.66 -3.69
C VAL A 242 -12.57 -17.21 -4.12
N THR A 243 -12.85 -16.30 -3.16
CA THR A 243 -13.20 -14.89 -3.44
C THR A 243 -12.22 -13.89 -2.80
N VAL A 244 -12.08 -12.71 -3.43
CA VAL A 244 -11.23 -11.61 -2.94
C VAL A 244 -11.58 -11.24 -1.48
N GLY A 245 -12.87 -11.17 -1.14
CA GLY A 245 -13.31 -10.82 0.20
C GLY A 245 -12.94 -11.85 1.26
N GLN A 246 -12.99 -13.15 0.93
CA GLN A 246 -12.53 -14.22 1.82
C GLN A 246 -11.00 -14.20 1.94
N ALA A 247 -10.28 -14.03 0.83
CA ALA A 247 -8.82 -13.94 0.80
C ALA A 247 -8.30 -12.81 1.70
N LEU A 248 -8.86 -11.61 1.59
CA LEU A 248 -8.45 -10.48 2.43
C LEU A 248 -8.73 -10.72 3.93
N ARG A 249 -9.81 -11.44 4.27
CA ARG A 249 -10.08 -11.85 5.67
C ARG A 249 -9.08 -12.88 6.17
N GLN A 250 -8.76 -13.89 5.35
CA GLN A 250 -7.75 -14.91 5.66
C GLN A 250 -6.37 -14.26 5.90
N LEU A 251 -6.03 -13.24 5.12
CA LEU A 251 -4.78 -12.47 5.25
C LEU A 251 -4.80 -11.43 6.39
N GLY A 252 -5.91 -11.32 7.13
CA GLY A 252 -6.06 -10.36 8.23
C GLY A 252 -6.00 -8.90 7.81
N VAL A 253 -6.31 -8.58 6.54
CA VAL A 253 -6.25 -7.21 6.03
C VAL A 253 -7.50 -6.45 6.48
N PRO A 254 -7.37 -5.31 7.19
CA PRO A 254 -8.51 -4.47 7.52
C PRO A 254 -9.14 -3.93 6.25
N THR A 255 -10.41 -4.26 6.03
CA THR A 255 -11.11 -3.84 4.81
C THR A 255 -12.25 -2.86 5.09
N ASP A 256 -12.57 -2.56 6.33
CA ASP A 256 -13.64 -1.61 6.65
C ASP A 256 -13.24 -0.19 6.21
N GLY A 257 -14.05 0.41 5.33
CA GLY A 257 -13.76 1.70 4.70
C GLY A 257 -12.58 1.70 3.73
N ALA A 258 -11.88 0.58 3.56
CA ALA A 258 -10.71 0.49 2.69
C ALA A 258 -11.09 0.50 1.20
N SER A 259 -10.22 1.08 0.38
CA SER A 259 -10.30 0.96 -1.08
C SER A 259 -9.57 -0.30 -1.51
N VAL A 260 -10.23 -1.16 -2.28
CA VAL A 260 -9.67 -2.42 -2.80
C VAL A 260 -9.69 -2.36 -4.32
N SER A 261 -8.60 -2.75 -4.99
CA SER A 261 -8.49 -2.71 -6.46
C SER A 261 -9.47 -3.63 -7.20
N ALA A 262 -9.98 -4.68 -6.53
CA ALA A 262 -10.93 -5.64 -7.05
C ALA A 262 -12.21 -5.71 -6.22
N LYS A 263 -13.31 -6.14 -6.85
CA LYS A 263 -14.59 -6.37 -6.15
C LYS A 263 -14.43 -7.53 -5.17
N ARG A 264 -14.98 -7.40 -3.96
CA ARG A 264 -14.90 -8.45 -2.92
C ARG A 264 -15.55 -9.77 -3.30
N THR A 265 -16.55 -9.73 -4.19
CA THR A 265 -17.25 -10.91 -4.71
C THR A 265 -16.56 -11.52 -5.92
N MET A 266 -15.48 -10.91 -6.42
CA MET A 266 -14.75 -11.44 -7.57
C MET A 266 -14.01 -12.73 -7.16
N PRO A 267 -14.07 -13.78 -7.98
CA PRO A 267 -13.24 -14.96 -7.78
C PRO A 267 -11.75 -14.62 -7.87
N VAL A 268 -10.92 -15.25 -7.05
CA VAL A 268 -9.46 -15.22 -7.19
C VAL A 268 -9.07 -16.27 -8.23
N PRO A 269 -8.36 -15.97 -9.33
CA PRO A 269 -7.94 -16.99 -10.29
C PRO A 269 -6.95 -18.00 -9.70
N GLU A 270 -6.87 -19.19 -10.30
CA GLU A 270 -5.93 -20.24 -9.87
C GLU A 270 -4.48 -19.84 -10.14
N GLU A 271 -4.23 -19.13 -11.24
CA GLU A 271 -2.93 -18.54 -11.58
C GLU A 271 -2.49 -17.41 -10.63
N GLY A 272 -3.37 -16.95 -9.76
CA GLY A 272 -3.13 -15.87 -8.80
C GLY A 272 -3.68 -14.51 -9.22
N MET A 273 -3.50 -13.50 -8.35
CA MET A 273 -4.00 -12.14 -8.57
C MET A 273 -3.18 -11.11 -7.79
N SER A 274 -2.96 -9.94 -8.40
CA SER A 274 -2.43 -8.76 -7.69
C SER A 274 -3.58 -7.94 -7.09
N LEU A 275 -3.50 -7.65 -5.80
CA LEU A 275 -4.51 -6.89 -5.06
C LEU A 275 -3.86 -5.68 -4.39
N GLU A 276 -4.39 -4.49 -4.65
CA GLU A 276 -4.02 -3.28 -3.93
C GLU A 276 -5.11 -2.94 -2.92
N VAL A 277 -4.72 -2.74 -1.67
CA VAL A 277 -5.59 -2.31 -0.58
C VAL A 277 -5.05 -1.03 0.03
N LYS A 278 -5.85 0.03 -0.02
CA LYS A 278 -5.58 1.27 0.69
C LYS A 278 -6.49 1.35 1.91
N THR A 279 -5.90 1.16 3.09
CA THR A 279 -6.66 1.09 4.35
C THR A 279 -7.29 2.44 4.67
N ALA A 280 -8.49 2.42 5.28
CA ALA A 280 -9.07 3.63 5.84
C ALA A 280 -8.27 4.06 7.07
N LYS A 281 -7.87 5.32 7.10
CA LYS A 281 -7.08 5.93 8.16
C LYS A 281 -7.78 7.16 8.70
N SER A 282 -7.86 7.29 10.02
CA SER A 282 -8.35 8.50 10.69
C SER A 282 -7.19 9.46 10.90
N ILE A 283 -7.27 10.66 10.36
CA ILE A 283 -6.19 11.65 10.43
C ILE A 283 -6.72 13.02 10.82
N THR A 284 -5.82 13.87 11.30
CA THR A 284 -6.08 15.28 11.56
C THR A 284 -5.37 16.12 10.50
N ILE A 285 -6.09 17.04 9.88
CA ILE A 285 -5.53 18.02 8.96
C ILE A 285 -5.66 19.42 9.54
N VAL A 286 -4.61 20.21 9.44
CA VAL A 286 -4.56 21.62 9.83
C VAL A 286 -4.07 22.41 8.61
N ASP A 287 -4.91 23.31 8.10
CA ASP A 287 -4.58 24.14 6.95
C ASP A 287 -4.42 25.60 7.35
N GLY A 288 -3.18 26.10 7.29
CA GLY A 288 -2.84 27.46 7.68
C GLY A 288 -3.22 27.77 9.13
N GLY A 289 -4.04 28.81 9.30
CA GLY A 289 -4.56 29.26 10.60
C GLY A 289 -5.90 28.62 10.99
N ASP A 290 -6.42 27.69 10.20
CA ASP A 290 -7.72 27.07 10.46
C ASP A 290 -7.66 26.08 11.63
N LYS A 291 -8.83 25.80 12.21
CA LYS A 291 -8.95 24.81 13.28
C LYS A 291 -8.65 23.40 12.76
N PRO A 292 -8.02 22.53 13.57
CA PRO A 292 -7.79 21.14 13.21
C PRO A 292 -9.09 20.42 12.83
N ARG A 293 -9.06 19.68 11.71
CA ARG A 293 -10.19 18.90 11.19
C ARG A 293 -9.83 17.43 11.17
N GLN A 294 -10.65 16.61 11.81
CA GLN A 294 -10.56 15.16 11.70
C GLN A 294 -11.28 14.68 10.45
N LEU A 295 -10.69 13.71 9.75
CA LEU A 295 -11.29 13.06 8.59
C LEU A 295 -10.77 11.63 8.43
N THR A 296 -11.55 10.81 7.74
CA THR A 296 -11.13 9.47 7.32
C THR A 296 -10.72 9.51 5.86
N THR A 297 -9.55 8.94 5.54
CA THR A 297 -9.00 8.91 4.18
C THR A 297 -8.44 7.52 3.85
N THR A 298 -8.34 7.22 2.57
CA THR A 298 -7.62 6.05 2.05
C THR A 298 -6.32 6.46 1.36
N ALA A 299 -5.90 7.72 1.46
CA ALA A 299 -4.66 8.18 0.87
C ALA A 299 -3.46 7.48 1.52
N VAL A 300 -2.47 7.10 0.70
CA VAL A 300 -1.24 6.45 1.16
C VAL A 300 -0.19 7.50 1.53
N THR A 301 -0.10 8.59 0.77
CA THR A 301 0.85 9.68 1.00
C THR A 301 0.15 11.00 1.34
N VAL A 302 0.89 11.94 1.94
CA VAL A 302 0.41 13.29 2.22
C VAL A 302 0.00 14.00 0.93
N GLU A 303 0.77 13.87 -0.14
CA GLU A 303 0.44 14.41 -1.46
C GLU A 303 -0.92 13.89 -1.98
N GLU A 304 -1.14 12.57 -1.97
CA GLU A 304 -2.42 11.98 -2.38
C GLU A 304 -3.59 12.48 -1.51
N LEU A 305 -3.36 12.68 -0.21
CA LEU A 305 -4.36 13.27 0.69
C LEU A 305 -4.71 14.71 0.28
N LEU A 306 -3.70 15.55 0.03
CA LEU A 306 -3.89 16.95 -0.33
C LEU A 306 -4.66 17.08 -1.64
N ASP A 307 -4.28 16.29 -2.66
CA ASP A 307 -4.99 16.23 -3.94
C ASP A 307 -6.46 15.82 -3.76
N LYS A 308 -6.71 14.78 -2.94
CA LYS A 308 -8.07 14.29 -2.67
C LYS A 308 -8.92 15.29 -1.90
N GLN A 309 -8.31 16.15 -1.09
CA GLN A 309 -8.98 17.25 -0.39
C GLN A 309 -9.08 18.53 -1.25
N GLY A 310 -8.48 18.56 -2.43
CA GLY A 310 -8.42 19.75 -3.29
C GLY A 310 -7.54 20.88 -2.73
N LEU A 311 -6.59 20.54 -1.85
CA LEU A 311 -5.69 21.49 -1.20
C LEU A 311 -4.42 21.63 -2.04
N ARG A 312 -4.29 22.76 -2.73
CA ARG A 312 -3.07 23.09 -3.49
C ARG A 312 -2.05 23.72 -2.57
N VAL A 313 -0.80 23.27 -2.63
CA VAL A 313 0.33 23.81 -1.87
C VAL A 313 1.20 24.62 -2.82
N ASP A 314 1.52 25.85 -2.45
CA ASP A 314 2.41 26.70 -3.25
C ASP A 314 3.89 26.51 -2.88
N GLU A 315 4.79 27.24 -3.54
CA GLU A 315 6.25 27.13 -3.31
C GLU A 315 6.72 27.69 -1.96
N ASN A 316 5.92 28.52 -1.30
CA ASN A 316 6.23 29.17 -0.03
C ASN A 316 5.59 28.43 1.15
N ASP A 317 4.60 27.59 0.87
CA ASP A 317 3.94 26.73 1.84
C ASP A 317 4.85 25.59 2.30
N GLU A 318 4.71 25.21 3.57
CA GLU A 318 5.45 24.08 4.15
C GLU A 318 4.48 23.01 4.63
N VAL A 319 4.69 21.77 4.20
CA VAL A 319 3.86 20.62 4.59
C VAL A 319 4.63 19.75 5.56
N THR A 320 4.08 19.56 6.76
CA THR A 320 4.61 18.64 7.78
C THR A 320 3.71 17.40 7.85
N PRO A 321 4.26 16.16 7.82
CA PRO A 321 5.68 15.78 7.84
C PRO A 321 6.41 15.81 6.47
N GLY A 322 5.73 16.22 5.40
CA GLY A 322 6.25 16.31 4.04
C GLY A 322 5.32 15.62 3.04
N SER A 323 5.18 16.16 1.83
CA SER A 323 4.24 15.68 0.81
C SER A 323 4.45 14.21 0.42
N GLY A 324 5.71 13.78 0.24
CA GLY A 324 6.03 12.39 -0.09
C GLY A 324 5.98 11.39 1.07
N LYS A 325 5.64 11.83 2.30
CA LYS A 325 5.58 10.92 3.46
C LYS A 325 4.31 10.09 3.44
N ARG A 326 4.42 8.84 3.88
CA ARG A 326 3.28 7.94 4.06
C ARG A 326 2.45 8.34 5.27
N ILE A 327 1.14 8.18 5.15
CA ILE A 327 0.17 8.48 6.20
C ILE A 327 -0.10 7.22 7.01
N SER A 328 -0.08 7.36 8.33
CA SER A 328 -0.49 6.32 9.29
C SER A 328 -1.80 6.67 9.99
N GLU A 329 -2.39 5.70 10.69
CA GLU A 329 -3.52 5.96 11.59
C GLU A 329 -3.15 7.02 12.64
N GLY A 330 -4.06 7.95 12.89
CA GLY A 330 -3.88 9.06 13.83
C GLY A 330 -2.89 10.14 13.38
N ALA A 331 -2.40 10.08 12.14
CA ALA A 331 -1.43 11.07 11.65
C ALA A 331 -1.99 12.49 11.67
N GLU A 332 -1.12 13.46 11.95
CA GLU A 332 -1.40 14.88 11.83
C GLU A 332 -0.66 15.44 10.62
N VAL A 333 -1.41 16.06 9.70
CA VAL A 333 -0.89 16.74 8.52
C VAL A 333 -1.14 18.22 8.67
N ARG A 334 -0.06 18.99 8.67
CA ARG A 334 -0.11 20.45 8.85
C ARG A 334 0.45 21.14 7.63
N ILE A 335 -0.30 22.11 7.11
CA ILE A 335 0.08 22.95 5.99
C ILE A 335 0.30 24.34 6.55
N ASP A 336 1.55 24.78 6.62
CA ASP A 336 1.88 26.17 6.95
C ASP A 336 1.73 27.02 5.70
N ARG A 337 0.79 27.97 5.73
CA ARG A 337 0.51 28.85 4.60
C ARG A 337 1.36 30.11 4.66
N THR A 338 2.21 30.33 3.67
CA THR A 338 3.07 31.53 3.62
C THR A 338 2.66 32.44 2.47
N GLY A 339 1.87 33.48 2.78
CA GLY A 339 1.46 34.47 1.79
C GLY A 339 2.45 35.63 1.71
N ILE A 340 2.94 35.95 0.51
CA ILE A 340 3.73 37.16 0.23
C ILE A 340 2.92 38.09 -0.66
N SER A 341 2.63 39.29 -0.18
CA SER A 341 1.91 40.31 -0.94
C SER A 341 2.63 41.65 -0.91
N THR A 342 2.46 42.46 -1.95
CA THR A 342 2.93 43.86 -1.95
C THR A 342 1.71 44.76 -1.86
N VAL A 343 1.61 45.54 -0.78
CA VAL A 343 0.56 46.53 -0.58
C VAL A 343 1.09 47.94 -0.84
N ASN A 344 0.24 48.79 -1.40
CA ASN A 344 0.59 50.18 -1.71
C ASN A 344 0.08 51.07 -0.58
N VAL A 345 0.99 51.63 0.21
CA VAL A 345 0.66 52.55 1.30
C VAL A 345 0.92 53.97 0.83
N ARG A 346 -0.07 54.86 0.98
CA ARG A 346 0.14 56.29 0.71
C ARG A 346 0.70 56.97 1.95
N GLU A 347 1.82 57.65 1.78
CA GLU A 347 2.47 58.44 2.81
C GLU A 347 2.63 59.90 2.37
N LYS A 348 2.52 60.80 3.33
CA LYS A 348 2.69 62.24 3.12
C LYS A 348 4.17 62.60 3.14
N ILE A 349 4.61 63.41 2.19
CA ILE A 349 5.95 64.00 2.18
C ILE A 349 5.84 65.42 2.75
N GLU A 350 6.56 65.68 3.83
CA GLU A 350 6.61 67.04 4.38
C GLU A 350 7.33 67.99 3.41
N PRO A 351 6.83 69.23 3.24
CA PRO A 351 7.44 70.19 2.34
C PRO A 351 8.85 70.56 2.81
N PRO A 352 9.87 70.50 1.95
CA PRO A 352 11.23 70.88 2.32
C PRO A 352 11.29 72.38 2.63
N VAL A 353 12.09 72.76 3.63
CA VAL A 353 12.23 74.18 4.01
C VAL A 353 13.28 74.84 3.12
N LYS A 354 12.87 75.87 2.38
CA LYS A 354 13.76 76.77 1.64
C LYS A 354 13.91 78.08 2.40
N GLU A 355 15.11 78.34 2.88
CA GLU A 355 15.41 79.59 3.59
C GLU A 355 15.90 80.67 2.64
N ILE A 356 15.37 81.88 2.78
CA ILE A 356 15.80 83.07 2.03
C ILE A 356 16.25 84.11 3.05
N VAL A 357 17.50 84.57 2.92
CA VAL A 357 18.02 85.63 3.79
C VAL A 357 17.36 86.95 3.45
N ASP A 358 16.82 87.62 4.46
CA ASP A 358 16.21 88.94 4.35
C ASP A 358 17.01 89.94 5.20
N ASP A 359 17.78 90.80 4.54
CA ASP A 359 18.62 91.81 5.20
C ASP A 359 17.83 92.98 5.81
N SER A 360 16.50 92.99 5.69
CA SER A 360 15.64 93.90 6.45
C SER A 360 15.28 93.37 7.84
N MET A 361 15.33 92.04 8.03
CA MET A 361 15.00 91.35 9.28
C MET A 361 16.26 91.06 10.09
N PHE A 362 16.16 91.13 11.42
CA PHE A 362 17.31 90.86 12.29
C PHE A 362 17.65 89.38 12.33
N LYS A 363 18.95 89.04 12.42
CA LYS A 363 19.37 87.65 12.63
C LYS A 363 18.61 87.01 13.80
N GLY A 364 18.19 85.76 13.62
CA GLY A 364 17.35 85.04 14.58
C GLY A 364 15.83 85.20 14.36
N GLU A 365 15.39 86.22 13.62
CA GLU A 365 13.98 86.31 13.20
C GLU A 365 13.70 85.34 12.06
N ARG A 366 12.53 84.67 12.14
CA ARG A 366 12.04 83.77 11.10
C ARG A 366 10.60 84.15 10.76
N ARG A 367 10.31 84.31 9.48
CA ARG A 367 8.94 84.52 8.99
C ARG A 367 8.64 83.54 7.89
N VAL A 368 7.56 82.77 8.04
CA VAL A 368 7.07 81.93 6.94
C VAL A 368 6.47 82.85 5.89
N GLU A 369 7.03 82.85 4.68
CA GLU A 369 6.50 83.58 3.54
C GLU A 369 5.52 82.72 2.74
N LYS A 370 5.87 81.45 2.51
CA LYS A 370 5.00 80.46 1.87
C LYS A 370 5.02 79.18 2.69
N GLN A 371 3.86 78.65 3.05
CA GLN A 371 3.77 77.43 3.86
C GLN A 371 4.26 76.16 3.12
N GLY A 372 4.34 76.21 1.78
CA GLY A 372 4.56 75.02 0.96
C GLY A 372 3.31 74.14 0.90
N THR A 373 3.34 73.14 0.03
CA THR A 373 2.31 72.10 -0.05
C THR A 373 2.97 70.76 0.18
N ALA A 374 2.33 69.91 0.99
CA ALA A 374 2.84 68.57 1.20
C ALA A 374 2.74 67.76 -0.10
N GLY A 375 3.78 66.96 -0.34
CA GLY A 375 3.77 65.97 -1.39
C GLY A 375 3.12 64.67 -0.92
N GLU A 376 3.01 63.72 -1.83
CA GLU A 376 2.55 62.37 -1.56
C GLU A 376 3.47 61.36 -2.25
N LYS A 377 3.81 60.29 -1.55
CA LYS A 377 4.46 59.10 -2.12
C LYS A 377 3.63 57.85 -1.87
N ILE A 378 3.74 56.90 -2.77
CA ILE A 378 3.31 55.52 -2.55
C ILE A 378 4.53 54.73 -2.12
N VAL A 379 4.47 54.12 -0.95
CA VAL A 379 5.44 53.17 -0.44
C VAL A 379 4.95 51.77 -0.81
N PHE A 380 5.77 51.04 -1.56
CA PHE A 380 5.54 49.64 -1.87
C PHE A 380 6.01 48.81 -0.69
N THR A 381 5.07 48.27 0.08
CA THR A 381 5.36 47.50 1.29
C THR A 381 5.10 46.04 1.02
N ARG A 382 6.14 45.21 1.12
CA ARG A 382 5.99 43.75 1.10
C ARG A 382 5.55 43.29 2.49
N VAL A 383 4.45 42.55 2.53
CA VAL A 383 3.88 41.93 3.72
C VAL A 383 3.98 40.43 3.57
N THR A 384 4.68 39.79 4.49
CA THR A 384 4.74 38.33 4.61
C THR A 384 3.82 37.90 5.74
N THR A 385 2.94 36.97 5.42
CA THR A 385 2.00 36.37 6.36
C THR A 385 2.33 34.89 6.53
N ARG A 386 2.14 34.37 7.75
CA ARG A 386 2.18 32.94 8.04
C ARG A 386 0.87 32.56 8.71
N ASN A 387 0.16 31.59 8.15
CA ASN A 387 -1.13 31.10 8.67
C ASN A 387 -2.17 32.22 8.85
N GLY A 388 -2.15 33.22 7.96
CA GLY A 388 -3.04 34.38 8.00
C GLY A 388 -2.58 35.54 8.89
N GLU A 389 -1.52 35.35 9.68
CA GLU A 389 -0.98 36.39 10.56
C GLU A 389 0.24 37.08 9.93
N GLU A 390 0.31 38.41 10.04
CA GLU A 390 1.46 39.19 9.55
C GLU A 390 2.70 38.93 10.42
N VAL A 391 3.75 38.37 9.82
CA VAL A 391 5.01 38.06 10.52
C VAL A 391 6.14 39.01 10.14
N LYS A 392 6.07 39.65 8.97
CA LYS A 392 7.09 40.59 8.50
C LYS A 392 6.49 41.65 7.59
N ARG A 393 6.96 42.88 7.76
CA ARG A 393 6.65 44.02 6.90
C ARG A 393 7.93 44.74 6.52
N GLU A 394 8.15 44.94 5.23
CA GLU A 394 9.33 45.64 4.73
C GLU A 394 9.02 46.55 3.54
N THR A 395 9.65 47.72 3.49
CA THR A 395 9.57 48.64 2.36
C THR A 395 10.50 48.16 1.25
N VAL A 396 9.94 47.86 0.08
CA VAL A 396 10.71 47.40 -1.09
C VAL A 396 10.93 48.48 -2.14
N GLY A 397 10.24 49.62 -1.99
CA GLY A 397 10.44 50.80 -2.82
C GLY A 397 9.45 51.90 -2.51
N GLU A 398 9.63 53.04 -3.14
CA GLU A 398 8.70 54.16 -3.07
C GLU A 398 8.61 54.88 -4.42
N LYS A 399 7.48 55.53 -4.67
CA LYS A 399 7.26 56.39 -5.84
C LYS A 399 6.57 57.67 -5.40
N VAL A 400 7.20 58.81 -5.65
CA VAL A 400 6.57 60.11 -5.47
C VAL A 400 5.45 60.27 -6.50
N VAL A 401 4.24 60.56 -6.01
CA VAL A 401 3.05 60.81 -6.84
C VAL A 401 2.86 62.30 -7.03
N THR A 402 3.11 63.08 -5.98
CA THR A 402 3.00 64.53 -6.01
C THR A 402 4.21 65.09 -5.27
N GLU A 403 5.01 65.89 -5.99
CA GLU A 403 6.16 66.57 -5.41
C GLU A 403 5.69 67.59 -4.37
N ALA A 404 6.43 67.68 -3.26
CA ALA A 404 6.13 68.67 -2.23
C ALA A 404 6.66 70.05 -2.66
N GLU A 405 5.82 71.08 -2.62
CA GLU A 405 6.31 72.44 -2.83
C GLU A 405 7.01 72.96 -1.57
N PRO A 406 8.20 73.55 -1.69
CA PRO A 406 8.98 73.97 -0.54
C PRO A 406 8.26 75.02 0.30
N LYS A 407 8.37 74.88 1.62
CA LYS A 407 8.03 75.92 2.58
C LYS A 407 9.10 77.01 2.54
N VAL A 408 8.74 78.20 2.08
CA VAL A 408 9.66 79.35 2.02
C VAL A 408 9.63 80.09 3.34
N VAL A 409 10.77 80.13 4.01
CA VAL A 409 10.97 80.85 5.28
C VAL A 409 12.00 81.95 5.05
N ARG A 410 11.62 83.20 5.33
CA ARG A 410 12.58 84.29 5.40
C ARG A 410 13.27 84.26 6.74
N VAL A 411 14.59 84.32 6.71
CA VAL A 411 15.46 84.36 7.88
C VAL A 411 16.21 85.67 7.88
N GLY A 412 16.29 86.36 9.03
CA GLY A 412 16.93 87.66 9.06
C GLY A 412 18.44 87.60 8.83
N GLY A 413 18.93 88.46 7.94
CA GLY A 413 20.36 88.65 7.64
C GLY A 413 20.97 89.87 8.33
N LYS A 414 20.12 90.82 8.76
CA LYS A 414 20.54 92.11 9.29
C LYS A 414 21.21 91.94 10.65
N GLN A 415 22.44 92.42 10.75
CA GLN A 415 23.05 92.62 12.07
C GLN A 415 22.51 93.90 12.70
N PRO A 416 22.15 93.89 13.99
CA PRO A 416 21.73 95.10 14.67
C PRO A 416 22.89 96.10 14.77
N PRO A 417 22.62 97.42 14.75
CA PRO A 417 23.65 98.45 14.86
C PRO A 417 24.47 98.29 16.15
N ASN A 418 25.80 98.42 16.05
CA ASN A 418 26.72 98.30 17.19
C ASN A 418 26.63 96.96 17.94
N SER A 419 26.28 95.86 17.27
CA SER A 419 26.14 94.53 17.90
C SER A 419 27.33 94.12 18.79
N GLY A 420 28.56 94.47 18.39
CA GLY A 420 29.76 94.19 19.18
C GLY A 420 29.90 95.00 20.48
N VAL A 421 29.26 96.17 20.58
CA VAL A 421 29.18 96.93 21.85
C VAL A 421 28.19 96.27 22.80
N TRP A 422 27.06 95.83 22.26
CA TRP A 422 26.04 95.13 23.03
C TRP A 422 26.50 93.77 23.55
N ASP A 423 27.35 93.06 22.82
CA ASP A 423 27.97 91.82 23.30
C ASP A 423 28.85 92.05 24.52
N LYS A 424 29.69 93.09 24.49
CA LYS A 424 30.52 93.45 25.64
C LYS A 424 29.68 93.86 26.84
N LEU A 425 28.58 94.57 26.59
CA LEU A 425 27.64 94.94 27.64
C LEU A 425 26.95 93.70 28.24
N ALA A 426 26.50 92.78 27.40
CA ALA A 426 25.90 91.53 27.84
C ALA A 426 26.91 90.63 28.59
N GLU A 427 28.18 90.65 28.21
CA GLU A 427 29.25 89.95 28.95
C GLU A 427 29.38 90.48 30.38
N CYS A 428 29.36 91.80 30.56
CA CYS A 428 29.41 92.41 31.89
C CYS A 428 28.10 92.19 32.69
N GLU A 429 26.94 92.28 32.04
CA GLU A 429 25.63 92.23 32.69
C GLU A 429 25.16 90.80 33.00
N SER A 430 25.52 89.81 32.17
CA SER A 430 25.00 88.43 32.25
C SER A 430 26.04 87.34 32.02
N GLY A 431 27.33 87.67 31.86
CA GLY A 431 28.34 86.72 31.41
C GLY A 431 28.10 86.23 29.97
N GLY A 432 27.45 87.06 29.15
CA GLY A 432 27.18 86.77 27.74
C GLY A 432 25.97 85.87 27.50
N ASN A 433 25.25 85.49 28.57
CA ASN A 433 24.10 84.61 28.47
C ASN A 433 22.81 85.39 28.15
N TRP A 434 22.48 85.46 26.86
CA TRP A 434 21.29 86.14 26.36
C TRP A 434 19.95 85.53 26.82
N HIS A 435 19.93 84.30 27.35
CA HIS A 435 18.71 83.66 27.85
C HIS A 435 18.66 83.59 29.38
N ILE A 436 19.50 84.37 30.08
CA ILE A 436 19.59 84.34 31.54
C ILE A 436 18.27 84.76 32.20
N ASN A 437 17.87 84.00 33.23
CA ASN A 437 16.78 84.33 34.12
C ASN A 437 17.09 83.73 35.50
N THR A 438 17.66 84.54 36.39
CA THR A 438 18.05 84.12 37.74
C THR A 438 16.96 84.38 38.79
N GLY A 439 15.78 84.87 38.38
CA GLY A 439 14.70 85.25 39.28
C GLY A 439 14.92 86.57 40.03
N ASN A 440 15.95 87.34 39.69
CA ASN A 440 16.29 88.62 40.32
C ASN A 440 15.47 89.84 39.81
N GLY A 441 14.44 89.60 38.99
CA GLY A 441 13.59 90.64 38.39
C GLY A 441 14.13 91.24 37.09
N TYR A 442 15.30 90.81 36.63
CA TYR A 442 15.91 91.17 35.35
C TYR A 442 16.10 89.93 34.47
N TYR A 443 16.04 90.12 33.15
CA TYR A 443 15.97 89.04 32.19
C TYR A 443 16.85 89.32 30.96
N GLY A 444 17.47 88.27 30.44
CA GLY A 444 18.20 88.30 29.18
C GLY A 444 19.58 88.97 29.26
N GLY A 445 20.28 89.01 28.14
CA GLY A 445 21.72 89.28 28.11
C GLY A 445 22.11 90.67 28.62
N VAL A 446 21.26 91.66 28.39
CA VAL A 446 21.45 93.04 28.87
C VAL A 446 20.51 93.37 30.04
N GLN A 447 20.06 92.36 30.80
CA GLN A 447 19.37 92.54 32.08
C GLN A 447 18.19 93.55 32.02
N PHE A 448 17.22 93.30 31.14
CA PHE A 448 15.98 94.11 31.09
C PHE A 448 15.05 93.75 32.26
N ASN A 449 14.42 94.74 32.88
CA ASN A 449 13.20 94.46 33.66
C ASN A 449 11.98 94.35 32.74
N LYS A 450 10.97 93.58 33.16
CA LYS A 450 9.76 93.29 32.34
C LYS A 450 9.00 94.56 31.92
N SER A 451 8.85 95.52 32.83
CA SER A 451 8.14 96.77 32.54
C SER A 451 8.82 97.59 31.44
N THR A 452 10.15 97.66 31.43
CA THR A 452 10.92 98.40 30.42
C THR A 452 10.91 97.66 29.09
N TRP A 453 11.00 96.32 29.13
CA TRP A 453 10.87 95.49 27.93
C TRP A 453 9.55 95.78 27.21
N ASP A 454 8.43 95.74 27.93
CA ASP A 454 7.11 96.00 27.36
C ASP A 454 6.95 97.45 26.90
N ALA A 455 7.42 98.42 27.68
CA ALA A 455 7.30 99.85 27.36
C ALA A 455 8.01 100.24 26.05
N TYR A 456 9.07 99.53 25.67
CA TYR A 456 9.82 99.78 24.43
C TYR A 456 9.44 98.82 23.29
N GLY A 457 8.36 98.06 23.48
CA GLY A 457 7.75 97.18 22.49
C GLY A 457 8.45 95.82 22.38
N GLY A 458 9.15 95.35 23.41
CA GLY A 458 9.77 94.02 23.40
C GLY A 458 8.76 92.88 23.50
N ASP A 459 7.57 93.16 24.05
CA ASP A 459 6.42 92.24 24.09
C ASP A 459 6.02 91.72 22.70
N GLN A 460 6.30 92.49 21.64
CA GLN A 460 6.11 92.07 20.25
C GLN A 460 7.00 90.89 19.83
N TYR A 461 8.13 90.69 20.51
CA TYR A 461 9.10 89.63 20.19
C TYR A 461 8.95 88.43 21.11
N ALA A 462 8.81 88.65 22.42
CA ALA A 462 8.55 87.60 23.39
C ALA A 462 7.94 88.17 24.67
N ALA A 463 7.25 87.33 25.44
CA ALA A 463 6.64 87.75 26.70
C ALA A 463 7.69 88.24 27.72
N TYR A 464 8.90 87.67 27.71
CA TYR A 464 10.02 88.14 28.52
C TYR A 464 11.31 88.29 27.69
N PRO A 465 12.24 89.19 28.06
CA PRO A 465 13.49 89.40 27.33
C PRO A 465 14.29 88.12 27.09
N HIS A 466 14.44 87.26 28.11
CA HIS A 466 15.21 86.02 28.02
C HIS A 466 14.63 84.96 27.06
N GLN A 467 13.41 85.18 26.57
CA GLN A 467 12.75 84.33 25.57
C GLN A 467 12.92 84.86 24.15
N ALA A 468 13.40 86.11 23.99
CA ALA A 468 13.68 86.71 22.70
C ALA A 468 15.13 86.43 22.27
N SER A 469 15.38 86.44 20.96
CA SER A 469 16.73 86.27 20.43
C SER A 469 17.66 87.40 20.90
N ARG A 470 18.97 87.13 20.89
CA ARG A 470 20.00 88.13 21.15
C ARG A 470 19.76 89.41 20.36
N GLU A 471 19.50 89.28 19.06
CA GLU A 471 19.36 90.44 18.18
C GLU A 471 18.07 91.21 18.46
N GLN A 472 16.98 90.54 18.83
CA GLN A 472 15.73 91.18 19.26
C GLN A 472 15.94 91.96 20.55
N GLN A 473 16.67 91.38 21.51
CA GLN A 473 17.04 92.08 22.74
C GLN A 473 17.89 93.32 22.45
N ILE A 474 18.87 93.21 21.55
CA ILE A 474 19.69 94.34 21.10
C ILE A 474 18.84 95.41 20.39
N ALA A 475 17.88 95.03 19.56
CA ALA A 475 17.01 95.98 18.87
C ALA A 475 16.20 96.83 19.87
N ILE A 476 15.64 96.21 20.91
CA ILE A 476 14.94 96.93 21.98
C ILE A 476 15.91 97.74 22.84
N ALA A 477 17.09 97.20 23.16
CA ALA A 477 18.13 97.92 23.91
C ALA A 477 18.62 99.17 23.17
N THR A 478 18.71 99.09 21.85
CA THR A 478 19.05 100.21 20.98
C THR A 478 17.97 101.30 21.04
N LYS A 479 16.68 100.95 20.98
CA LYS A 479 15.59 101.94 21.16
C LYS A 479 15.63 102.60 22.54
N LEU A 480 15.86 101.81 23.59
CA LEU A 480 16.00 102.33 24.96
C LEU A 480 17.17 103.30 25.07
N ARG A 481 18.33 102.93 24.53
CA ARG A 481 19.53 103.77 24.48
C ARG A 481 19.26 105.09 23.76
N ASP A 482 18.67 105.02 22.56
CA ASP A 482 18.42 106.19 21.74
C ASP A 482 17.41 107.13 22.40
N ALA A 483 16.36 106.60 23.04
CA ALA A 483 15.39 107.39 23.79
C ALA A 483 15.98 108.04 25.05
N ARG A 484 16.99 107.42 25.67
CA ARG A 484 17.69 107.95 26.84
C ARG A 484 18.93 108.78 26.49
N GLY A 485 19.27 108.87 25.21
CA GLY A 485 20.43 109.61 24.71
C GLY A 485 21.80 108.99 25.04
N GLY A 486 21.87 107.70 25.37
CA GLY A 486 23.12 107.03 25.76
C GLY A 486 22.90 105.69 26.48
N TYR A 487 23.99 105.07 26.97
CA TYR A 487 23.93 103.75 27.64
C TYR A 487 23.54 103.81 29.13
N GLY A 488 23.03 104.93 29.63
CA GLY A 488 22.73 105.16 31.05
C GLY A 488 21.66 104.25 31.68
N ALA A 489 20.99 103.39 30.90
CA ALA A 489 20.17 102.31 31.45
C ALA A 489 20.99 101.16 32.07
N TRP A 490 22.29 101.10 31.77
CA TRP A 490 23.24 100.08 32.24
C TRP A 490 24.45 100.71 32.96
N PRO A 491 24.23 101.44 34.07
CA PRO A 491 25.20 102.41 34.59
C PRO A 491 26.55 101.80 35.02
N SER A 492 26.55 100.59 35.59
CA SER A 492 27.79 99.94 36.04
C SER A 492 28.62 99.45 34.84
N CYS A 493 28.00 98.70 33.94
CA CYS A 493 28.69 98.11 32.81
C CYS A 493 28.99 99.13 31.69
N SER A 494 28.16 100.15 31.49
CA SER A 494 28.44 101.23 30.53
C SER A 494 29.67 102.03 30.94
N SER A 495 29.82 102.35 32.23
CA SER A 495 31.00 103.03 32.77
C SER A 495 32.27 102.19 32.63
N GLN A 496 32.18 100.88 32.90
CA GLN A 496 33.32 99.97 32.77
C GLN A 496 33.78 99.81 31.31
N LEU A 497 32.85 99.91 30.37
CA LEU A 497 33.11 99.78 28.93
C LEU A 497 33.40 101.12 28.23
N GLY A 498 33.38 102.25 28.95
CA GLY A 498 33.64 103.58 28.40
C GLY A 498 32.56 104.07 27.43
N LEU A 499 31.32 103.64 27.62
CA LEU A 499 30.17 103.99 26.79
C LEU A 499 29.44 105.19 27.39
N THR A 500 29.08 106.17 26.55
CA THR A 500 28.38 107.40 26.95
C THR A 500 26.91 107.37 26.55
#